data_AF-A0A3M9MN45-F1
#
_entry.id   AF-A0A3M9MN45-F1
#
_cell.length_a   1.000
_cell.length_b   1.000
_cell.length_c   1.000
_cell.angle_alpha   90.00
_cell.angle_beta   90.00
_cell.angle_gamma   90.00
#
_symmetry.space_group_name_H-M   'P 1'
#
loop_
_entity.id
_entity.type
_entity.pdbx_description
1 polymer ?
#
loop_
_entity_poly.entity_id
_entity_poly.type
_entity_poly.pdbx_seq_one_letter_code
_entity_poly.pdbx_strand_id
1 'polypeptide(L)'
;MIRKSTYAAAKSVAATIESHFAQHQHEARESGALNVAPAPSMKVVEALIDAAFWASLRKEEGQSPRISLAFLPPEQAGKPLLFAQRLPLTSHNLTKLAPGVERPGIHIGVWKEHGELYMWGTTRELLSFCFVLDVSEPGLLVVKHRRSTGFGKFANVAVLKGDVIKIIDEDSDSLPDCPAVVSSLLGFTAPASWNNSVNVLVQLAVSMRAHGRGGTLLVVPTGSEKWHESIIHPLPYAVAPAFSALKELMQEEKENRDQSLWQGALRREIDGLAGLTAVDGATIINDQHELLAFGAKIIRSDSNELAEQIVLTEPVVGNEPIILHPTQNGGTRHLSAAQFVHDQRDAIALVASQDGRFTIFSWSPCENMVHAHRVDTLLL
;
A
#
# COMPACT_ATOMS: atom_id res chain seq x y z
N MET A 1 -2.36 21.21 28.19
CA MET A 1 -2.31 22.19 27.09
C MET A 1 -1.47 21.66 25.93
N ILE A 2 -2.14 20.93 25.03
CA ILE A 2 -1.57 20.48 23.74
C ILE A 2 -0.93 21.68 23.02
N ARG A 3 0.36 21.55 22.67
CA ARG A 3 1.16 22.59 22.01
C ARG A 3 0.53 22.98 20.66
N LYS A 4 0.55 24.28 20.33
CA LYS A 4 0.07 24.80 19.04
C LYS A 4 0.95 24.24 17.90
N SER A 5 0.34 23.60 16.91
CA SER A 5 1.07 23.05 15.76
C SER A 5 1.73 24.16 14.93
N THR A 6 2.94 23.89 14.46
CA THR A 6 3.68 24.72 13.51
C THR A 6 3.71 24.12 12.11
N TYR A 7 3.30 22.86 11.95
CA TYR A 7 3.15 22.22 10.66
C TYR A 7 1.74 22.47 10.08
N ALA A 8 1.64 23.37 9.11
CA ALA A 8 0.36 23.83 8.55
C ALA A 8 -0.51 22.68 7.99
N ALA A 9 0.10 21.68 7.36
CA ALA A 9 -0.61 20.54 6.81
C ALA A 9 -1.36 19.75 7.90
N ALA A 10 -0.76 19.57 9.09
CA ALA A 10 -1.39 18.90 10.23
C ALA A 10 -2.74 19.55 10.58
N LYS A 11 -2.76 20.88 10.63
CA LYS A 11 -3.98 21.64 10.91
C LYS A 11 -5.03 21.47 9.80
N SER A 12 -4.61 21.43 8.54
CA SER A 12 -5.54 21.32 7.41
C SER A 12 -6.24 19.96 7.32
N VAL A 13 -5.58 18.86 7.73
CA VAL A 13 -6.14 17.50 7.62
C VAL A 13 -6.85 17.00 8.88
N ALA A 14 -6.58 17.62 10.03
CA ALA A 14 -7.02 17.07 11.33
C ALA A 14 -8.54 16.87 11.43
N ALA A 15 -9.33 17.79 10.86
CA ALA A 15 -10.79 17.71 10.85
C ALA A 15 -11.31 16.55 9.98
N THR A 16 -10.73 16.39 8.78
CA THR A 16 -11.10 15.31 7.86
C THR A 16 -10.75 13.95 8.44
N ILE A 17 -9.56 13.82 9.03
CA ILE A 17 -9.14 12.58 9.70
C ILE A 17 -10.02 12.27 10.91
N GLU A 18 -10.31 13.25 11.78
CA GLU A 18 -11.24 13.03 12.91
C GLU A 18 -12.59 12.49 12.43
N SER A 19 -13.15 13.10 11.36
CA SER A 19 -14.43 12.71 10.80
C SER A 19 -14.41 11.28 10.24
N HIS A 20 -13.35 10.93 9.50
CA HIS A 20 -13.14 9.57 8.98
C HIS A 20 -13.10 8.52 10.10
N PHE A 21 -12.33 8.75 11.17
CA PHE A 21 -12.28 7.82 12.30
C PHE A 21 -13.62 7.75 13.05
N ALA A 22 -14.31 8.88 13.21
CA ALA A 22 -15.61 8.90 13.87
C ALA A 22 -16.67 8.08 13.10
N GLN A 23 -16.71 8.22 11.77
CA GLN A 23 -17.61 7.48 10.89
C GLN A 23 -17.33 5.98 10.95
N HIS A 24 -16.10 5.56 10.66
CA HIS A 24 -15.77 4.13 10.60
C HIS A 24 -15.90 3.41 11.95
N GLN A 25 -15.60 4.10 13.05
CA GLN A 25 -15.83 3.52 14.38
C GLN A 25 -17.32 3.42 14.72
N HIS A 26 -18.16 4.32 14.20
CA HIS A 26 -19.61 4.23 14.35
C HIS A 26 -20.15 3.02 13.58
N GLU A 27 -19.83 2.91 12.30
CA GLU A 27 -20.22 1.79 11.43
C GLU A 27 -19.72 0.43 11.96
N ALA A 28 -18.49 0.39 12.48
CA ALA A 28 -17.94 -0.80 13.12
C ALA A 28 -18.71 -1.23 14.37
N ARG A 29 -19.16 -0.26 15.19
CA ARG A 29 -19.96 -0.57 16.39
C ARG A 29 -21.36 -1.03 16.02
N GLU A 30 -21.98 -0.45 14.99
CA GLU A 30 -23.29 -0.88 14.48
C GLU A 30 -23.24 -2.31 13.92
N SER A 31 -22.14 -2.67 13.26
CA SER A 31 -21.87 -4.03 12.77
C SER A 31 -21.44 -5.03 13.87
N GLY A 32 -21.43 -4.62 15.14
CA GLY A 32 -21.20 -5.49 16.29
C GLY A 32 -19.74 -5.68 16.70
N ALA A 33 -18.81 -4.84 16.24
CA ALA A 33 -17.41 -4.90 16.66
C ALA A 33 -17.27 -4.52 18.15
N LEU A 34 -16.86 -5.49 18.97
CA LEU A 34 -16.77 -5.34 20.43
C LEU A 34 -15.49 -4.60 20.90
N ASN A 35 -14.44 -4.56 20.07
CA ASN A 35 -13.09 -4.10 20.44
C ASN A 35 -12.57 -3.01 19.48
N VAL A 36 -13.23 -1.85 19.51
CA VAL A 36 -12.89 -0.67 18.71
C VAL A 36 -12.07 0.31 19.54
N ALA A 37 -10.97 0.83 18.96
CA ALA A 37 -10.11 1.80 19.62
C ALA A 37 -10.83 3.15 19.88
N PRO A 38 -10.29 4.02 20.77
CA PRO A 38 -10.83 5.36 20.96
C PRO A 38 -10.60 6.25 19.73
N ALA A 39 -11.60 7.04 19.35
CA ALA A 39 -11.46 8.03 18.29
C ALA A 39 -10.53 9.18 18.73
N PRO A 40 -9.51 9.56 17.92
CA PRO A 40 -8.71 10.74 18.19
C PRO A 40 -9.50 12.01 17.84
N SER A 41 -9.54 12.97 18.77
CA SER A 41 -10.09 14.30 18.45
C SER A 41 -9.19 15.07 17.48
N MET A 42 -9.70 16.07 16.76
CA MET A 42 -8.93 16.95 15.87
C MET A 42 -7.64 17.47 16.50
N LYS A 43 -7.72 17.96 17.75
CA LYS A 43 -6.54 18.47 18.49
C LYS A 43 -5.47 17.41 18.75
N VAL A 44 -5.89 16.16 18.90
CA VAL A 44 -4.98 15.02 19.11
C VAL A 44 -4.32 14.64 17.78
N VAL A 45 -5.11 14.54 16.70
CA VAL A 45 -4.59 14.28 15.35
C VAL A 45 -3.56 15.33 14.96
N GLU A 46 -3.90 16.62 15.10
CA GLU A 46 -3.01 17.75 14.80
C GLU A 46 -1.67 17.63 15.56
N ALA A 47 -1.73 17.35 16.87
CA ALA A 47 -0.54 17.25 17.71
C ALA A 47 0.34 16.01 17.42
N LEU A 48 -0.28 14.87 17.10
CA LEU A 48 0.43 13.66 16.70
C LEU A 48 1.19 13.89 15.39
N ILE A 49 0.51 14.45 14.37
CA ILE A 49 1.10 14.75 13.07
C ILE A 49 2.22 15.79 13.21
N ASP A 50 2.00 16.87 13.96
CA ASP A 50 3.01 17.90 14.19
C ASP A 50 4.29 17.34 14.86
N ALA A 51 4.12 16.60 15.97
CA ALA A 51 5.25 16.04 16.69
C ALA A 51 6.04 15.03 15.84
N ALA A 52 5.33 14.17 15.11
CA ALA A 52 5.95 13.19 14.22
C ALA A 52 6.64 13.83 13.02
N PHE A 53 6.06 14.88 12.43
CA PHE A 53 6.66 15.60 11.29
C PHE A 53 7.99 16.23 11.70
N TRP A 54 8.00 16.98 12.81
CA TRP A 54 9.24 17.56 13.30
C TRP A 54 10.24 16.53 13.83
N ALA A 55 9.79 15.36 14.28
CA ALA A 55 10.68 14.25 14.58
C ALA A 55 11.34 13.70 13.31
N SER A 56 10.57 13.50 12.23
CA SER A 56 11.04 12.93 10.96
C SER A 56 12.18 13.71 10.30
N LEU A 57 12.22 15.04 10.53
CA LEU A 57 13.25 15.93 9.98
C LEU A 57 14.51 16.01 10.85
N ARG A 58 14.48 15.46 12.07
CA ARG A 58 15.65 15.38 12.95
C ARG A 58 16.51 14.17 12.57
N LYS A 59 17.69 14.10 13.18
CA LYS A 59 18.60 12.96 13.08
C LYS A 59 18.98 12.46 14.46
N GLU A 60 19.08 11.15 14.61
CA GLU A 60 19.69 10.48 15.75
C GLU A 60 20.82 9.61 15.19
N GLU A 61 22.05 9.77 15.70
CA GLU A 61 23.24 9.07 15.18
C GLU A 61 23.43 9.19 13.66
N GLY A 62 22.99 10.31 13.08
CA GLY A 62 23.07 10.58 11.63
C GLY A 62 21.95 9.95 10.79
N GLN A 63 21.09 9.12 11.39
CA GLN A 63 19.95 8.49 10.74
C GLN A 63 18.66 9.26 11.02
N SER A 64 17.78 9.32 10.02
CA SER A 64 16.46 9.91 10.20
C SER A 64 15.51 8.89 10.86
N PRO A 65 14.73 9.30 11.85
CA PRO A 65 13.96 8.37 12.65
C PRO A 65 12.82 7.73 11.86
N ARG A 66 12.69 6.41 11.96
CA ARG A 66 11.49 5.67 11.54
C ARG A 66 10.69 5.27 12.75
N ILE A 67 9.47 5.78 12.86
CA ILE A 67 8.61 5.56 14.02
C ILE A 67 7.18 5.27 13.59
N SER A 68 6.48 4.52 14.44
CA SER A 68 5.04 4.32 14.32
C SER A 68 4.40 4.71 15.65
N LEU A 69 3.41 5.59 15.63
CA LEU A 69 2.65 6.00 16.81
C LEU A 69 1.28 5.33 16.78
N ALA A 70 0.79 4.84 17.90
CA ALA A 70 -0.57 4.35 18.04
C ALA A 70 -1.30 5.13 19.14
N PHE A 71 -2.49 5.64 18.84
CA PHE A 71 -3.31 6.36 19.82
C PHE A 71 -4.30 5.40 20.49
N LEU A 72 -3.95 5.00 21.72
CA LEU A 72 -4.75 4.12 22.58
C LEU A 72 -4.21 4.17 24.03
N PRO A 73 -5.05 3.91 25.03
CA PRO A 73 -4.61 3.79 26.41
C PRO A 73 -3.85 2.45 26.61
N PRO A 74 -2.89 2.38 27.56
CA PRO A 74 -2.09 1.17 27.78
C PRO A 74 -2.94 -0.05 28.16
N GLU A 75 -4.08 0.15 28.81
CA GLU A 75 -5.01 -0.93 29.21
C GLU A 75 -5.64 -1.64 28.00
N GLN A 76 -5.63 -1.01 26.83
CA GLN A 76 -6.18 -1.55 25.58
C GLN A 76 -5.09 -2.10 24.64
N ALA A 77 -3.82 -2.10 25.07
CA ALA A 77 -2.68 -2.44 24.23
C ALA A 77 -2.22 -3.91 24.35
N GLY A 78 -3.06 -4.80 24.88
CA GLY A 78 -2.76 -6.23 25.03
C GLY A 78 -1.61 -6.48 26.01
N LYS A 79 -0.40 -6.72 25.48
CA LYS A 79 0.84 -6.91 26.25
C LYS A 79 1.84 -5.76 26.01
N PRO A 80 1.58 -4.56 26.56
CA PRO A 80 2.45 -3.40 26.34
C PRO A 80 3.77 -3.53 27.12
N LEU A 81 4.85 -2.99 26.55
CA LEU A 81 6.03 -2.60 27.31
C LEU A 81 5.79 -1.19 27.84
N LEU A 82 5.78 -1.03 29.17
CA LEU A 82 5.51 0.25 29.82
C LEU A 82 6.80 0.96 30.21
N PHE A 83 6.87 2.26 29.98
CA PHE A 83 7.92 3.09 30.54
C PHE A 83 7.65 3.33 32.03
N ALA A 84 8.69 3.24 32.86
CA ALA A 84 8.58 3.57 34.29
C ALA A 84 8.15 5.03 34.51
N GLN A 85 8.53 5.92 33.59
CA GLN A 85 8.12 7.33 33.57
C GLN A 85 7.42 7.63 32.26
N ARG A 86 6.26 8.29 32.33
CA ARG A 86 5.53 8.79 31.17
C ARG A 86 6.36 9.90 30.50
N LEU A 87 6.62 9.76 29.21
CA LEU A 87 7.39 10.75 28.46
C LEU A 87 6.45 11.69 27.72
N PRO A 88 6.66 13.02 27.75
CA PRO A 88 5.82 13.93 26.99
C PRO A 88 5.99 13.68 25.49
N LEU A 89 4.89 13.78 24.72
CA LEU A 89 4.92 13.66 23.26
C LEU A 89 5.63 14.89 22.68
N THR A 90 6.91 14.73 22.33
CA THR A 90 7.71 15.79 21.73
C THR A 90 8.56 15.22 20.60
N SER A 91 8.88 16.04 19.60
CA SER A 91 9.76 15.63 18.51
C SER A 91 11.13 15.14 19.02
N HIS A 92 11.63 15.72 20.12
CA HIS A 92 12.91 15.31 20.73
C HIS A 92 12.86 13.88 21.28
N ASN A 93 11.85 13.57 22.11
CA ASN A 93 11.72 12.24 22.70
C ASN A 93 11.44 11.18 21.62
N LEU A 94 10.65 11.52 20.59
CA LEU A 94 10.40 10.64 19.45
C LEU A 94 11.69 10.31 18.70
N THR A 95 12.52 11.31 18.38
CA THR A 95 13.82 11.11 17.72
C THR A 95 14.74 10.22 18.56
N LYS A 96 14.79 10.42 19.88
CA LYS A 96 15.63 9.62 20.79
C LYS A 96 15.18 8.16 20.93
N LEU A 97 13.87 7.91 20.88
CA LEU A 97 13.31 6.57 20.98
C LEU A 97 13.36 5.79 19.67
N ALA A 98 13.45 6.48 18.53
CA ALA A 98 13.32 5.88 17.20
C ALA A 98 14.17 4.62 17.01
N PRO A 99 15.49 4.59 17.32
CA PRO A 99 16.33 3.41 17.11
C PRO A 99 15.81 2.13 17.81
N GLY A 100 15.09 2.29 18.92
CA GLY A 100 14.52 1.17 19.69
C GLY A 100 13.19 0.64 19.15
N VAL A 101 12.55 1.36 18.22
CA VAL A 101 11.18 1.06 17.73
C VAL A 101 11.05 0.99 16.22
N GLU A 102 12.13 1.14 15.44
CA GLU A 102 12.05 1.13 13.96
C GLU A 102 11.60 -0.21 13.36
N ARG A 103 11.64 -1.30 14.15
CA ARG A 103 11.29 -2.63 13.67
C ARG A 103 9.79 -2.72 13.37
N PRO A 104 9.39 -3.34 12.25
CA PRO A 104 7.98 -3.48 11.88
C PRO A 104 7.10 -4.07 12.99
N GLY A 105 5.91 -3.48 13.15
CA GLY A 105 4.92 -3.88 14.14
C GLY A 105 5.24 -3.50 15.59
N ILE A 106 6.23 -2.63 15.82
CA ILE A 106 6.39 -1.93 17.11
C ILE A 106 5.77 -0.54 16.95
N HIS A 107 4.83 -0.22 17.83
CA HIS A 107 4.17 1.08 17.88
C HIS A 107 4.47 1.75 19.21
N ILE A 108 4.87 3.02 19.20
CA ILE A 108 4.92 3.85 20.40
C ILE A 108 3.48 4.18 20.79
N GLY A 109 3.10 3.77 21.99
CA GLY A 109 1.80 4.03 22.54
C GLY A 109 1.67 5.47 23.04
N VAL A 110 0.67 6.20 22.53
CA VAL A 110 0.38 7.57 22.93
C VAL A 110 -1.02 7.65 23.51
N TRP A 111 -1.14 8.31 24.67
CA TRP A 111 -2.42 8.59 25.28
C TRP A 111 -2.50 10.02 25.79
N LYS A 112 -3.71 10.43 26.19
CA LYS A 112 -4.02 11.76 26.70
C LYS A 112 -4.48 11.69 28.14
N GLU A 113 -3.91 12.53 28.99
CA GLU A 113 -4.37 12.71 30.37
C GLU A 113 -4.29 14.19 30.73
N HIS A 114 -5.30 14.72 31.43
CA HIS A 114 -5.37 16.15 31.81
C HIS A 114 -5.16 17.15 30.65
N GLY A 115 -5.49 16.76 29.42
CA GLY A 115 -5.30 17.63 28.25
C GLY A 115 -3.86 17.71 27.73
N GLU A 116 -3.00 16.78 28.10
CA GLU A 116 -1.63 16.62 27.59
C GLU A 116 -1.44 15.23 26.97
N LEU A 117 -0.66 15.16 25.89
CA LEU A 117 -0.29 13.89 25.26
C LEU A 117 1.04 13.38 25.83
N TYR A 118 1.05 12.10 26.17
CA TYR A 118 2.24 11.41 26.67
C TYR A 118 2.40 10.05 26.00
N MET A 119 3.65 9.63 25.89
CA MET A 119 4.06 8.31 25.46
C MET A 119 4.16 7.42 26.70
N TRP A 120 3.41 6.33 26.71
CA TRP A 120 3.36 5.40 27.83
C TRP A 120 4.28 4.19 27.67
N GLY A 121 4.77 3.93 26.46
CA GLY A 121 5.58 2.74 26.16
C GLY A 121 5.45 2.29 24.71
N THR A 122 5.52 0.97 24.48
CA THR A 122 5.35 0.37 23.16
C THR A 122 4.37 -0.80 23.17
N THR A 123 3.75 -1.08 22.03
CA THR A 123 2.91 -2.26 21.81
C THR A 123 3.09 -2.85 20.42
N ARG A 124 2.67 -4.11 20.28
CA ARG A 124 2.56 -4.84 19.02
C ARG A 124 1.11 -5.22 18.71
N GLU A 125 0.21 -5.02 19.66
CA GLU A 125 -1.21 -5.38 19.57
C GLU A 125 -2.03 -4.09 19.53
N LEU A 126 -2.90 -3.99 18.53
CA LEU A 126 -3.75 -2.83 18.29
C LEU A 126 -5.19 -3.29 18.12
N LEU A 127 -6.11 -2.54 18.70
CA LEU A 127 -7.55 -2.71 18.50
C LEU A 127 -7.96 -2.32 17.08
N SER A 128 -9.13 -2.79 16.65
CA SER A 128 -9.70 -2.41 15.35
C SER A 128 -9.92 -0.90 15.29
N PHE A 129 -9.65 -0.30 14.13
CA PHE A 129 -9.72 1.16 13.90
C PHE A 129 -8.86 2.01 14.84
N CYS A 130 -7.81 1.44 15.44
CA CYS A 130 -6.80 2.22 16.17
C CYS A 130 -6.08 3.15 15.21
N PHE A 131 -6.03 4.44 15.56
CA PHE A 131 -5.26 5.45 14.84
C PHE A 131 -3.78 5.12 14.94
N VAL A 132 -3.13 5.00 13.78
CA VAL A 132 -1.70 4.80 13.63
C VAL A 132 -1.12 5.90 12.76
N LEU A 133 0.04 6.41 13.14
CA LEU A 133 0.80 7.38 12.37
C LEU A 133 2.22 6.86 12.14
N ASP A 134 2.51 6.48 10.90
CA ASP A 134 3.83 6.01 10.49
C ASP A 134 4.67 7.17 9.93
N VAL A 135 5.94 7.19 10.31
CA VAL A 135 6.98 8.02 9.69
C VAL A 135 7.90 7.08 8.92
N SER A 136 7.71 7.00 7.62
CA SER A 136 8.42 6.05 6.75
C SER A 136 9.76 6.62 6.25
N GLU A 137 9.78 7.93 5.98
CA GLU A 137 10.92 8.70 5.47
C GLU A 137 10.88 10.13 6.02
N PRO A 138 11.98 10.90 5.94
CA PRO A 138 11.98 12.30 6.35
C PRO A 138 10.88 13.11 5.66
N GLY A 139 9.98 13.69 6.45
CA GLY A 139 8.86 14.49 5.95
C GLY A 139 7.72 13.69 5.29
N LEU A 140 7.77 12.35 5.31
CA LEU A 140 6.70 11.47 4.82
C LEU A 140 5.99 10.79 5.99
N LEU A 141 4.73 11.15 6.20
CA LEU A 141 3.87 10.62 7.22
C LEU A 141 2.68 9.93 6.59
N VAL A 142 2.27 8.81 7.18
CA VAL A 142 1.11 8.04 6.72
C VAL A 142 0.19 7.81 7.90
N VAL A 143 -1.01 8.38 7.84
CA VAL A 143 -2.09 8.15 8.79
C VAL A 143 -2.79 6.87 8.35
N LYS A 144 -2.94 5.93 9.28
CA LYS A 144 -3.51 4.61 9.04
C LYS A 144 -4.49 4.24 10.14
N HIS A 145 -5.34 3.27 9.88
CA HIS A 145 -6.06 2.58 10.94
C HIS A 145 -5.94 1.06 10.82
N ARG A 146 -6.02 0.35 11.95
CA ARG A 146 -6.10 -1.12 11.94
C ARG A 146 -7.40 -1.55 11.26
N ARG A 147 -7.30 -2.40 10.23
CA ARG A 147 -8.48 -3.04 9.61
C ARG A 147 -9.07 -4.11 10.53
N SER A 148 -10.40 -4.14 10.68
CA SER A 148 -11.15 -5.22 11.35
C SER A 148 -11.25 -6.48 10.47
N THR A 149 -11.38 -6.28 9.15
CA THR A 149 -11.46 -7.29 8.10
C THR A 149 -10.77 -6.77 6.84
N GLY A 150 -10.32 -7.63 5.92
CA GLY A 150 -9.66 -7.20 4.67
C GLY A 150 -8.17 -7.54 4.61
N PHE A 151 -7.56 -7.33 3.44
CA PHE A 151 -6.14 -7.59 3.21
C PHE A 151 -5.27 -6.54 3.93
N GLY A 152 -4.13 -6.98 4.46
CA GLY A 152 -3.18 -6.13 5.17
C GLY A 152 -3.62 -5.78 6.60
N LYS A 153 -2.65 -5.37 7.43
CA LYS A 153 -2.95 -4.99 8.81
C LYS A 153 -3.63 -3.62 8.90
N PHE A 154 -3.38 -2.74 7.94
CA PHE A 154 -3.74 -1.33 8.03
C PHE A 154 -4.41 -0.87 6.74
N ALA A 155 -5.32 0.08 6.86
CA ALA A 155 -5.81 0.91 5.76
C ALA A 155 -5.13 2.27 5.86
N ASN A 156 -4.69 2.82 4.73
CA ASN A 156 -4.14 4.17 4.68
C ASN A 156 -5.30 5.16 4.56
N VAL A 157 -5.25 6.23 5.36
CA VAL A 157 -6.29 7.27 5.42
C VAL A 157 -5.77 8.54 4.76
N ALA A 158 -4.52 8.92 5.08
CA ALA A 158 -3.89 10.10 4.51
C ALA A 158 -2.37 9.92 4.41
N VAL A 159 -1.78 10.47 3.36
CA VAL A 159 -0.35 10.57 3.14
C VAL A 159 0.03 12.04 3.12
N LEU A 160 0.98 12.43 3.97
CA LEU A 160 1.53 13.78 4.05
C LEU A 160 3.01 13.71 3.68
N LYS A 161 3.41 14.40 2.62
CA LYS A 161 4.80 14.50 2.16
C LYS A 161 5.21 15.94 2.01
N GLY A 162 5.94 16.48 2.99
CA GLY A 162 6.26 17.91 3.00
C GLY A 162 4.99 18.75 3.12
N ASP A 163 4.66 19.53 2.09
CA ASP A 163 3.43 20.32 1.99
C ASP A 163 2.33 19.63 1.15
N VAL A 164 2.64 18.50 0.51
CA VAL A 164 1.68 17.72 -0.29
C VAL A 164 0.86 16.82 0.61
N ILE A 165 -0.46 16.87 0.45
CA ILE A 165 -1.44 16.13 1.22
C ILE A 165 -2.27 15.30 0.25
N LYS A 166 -2.40 14.01 0.55
CA LYS A 166 -3.27 13.09 -0.18
C LYS A 166 -4.16 12.36 0.81
N ILE A 167 -5.46 12.61 0.75
CA ILE A 167 -6.47 11.89 1.55
C ILE A 167 -7.01 10.78 0.68
N ILE A 168 -6.99 9.54 1.16
CA ILE A 168 -7.48 8.41 0.38
C ILE A 168 -8.97 8.55 0.16
N ASP A 169 -9.39 8.41 -1.10
CA ASP A 169 -10.80 8.33 -1.47
C ASP A 169 -11.20 6.86 -1.50
N GLU A 170 -11.83 6.42 -0.42
CA GLU A 170 -12.32 5.06 -0.33
C GLU A 170 -13.43 4.85 -1.37
N ASP A 171 -14.34 5.80 -1.57
CA ASP A 171 -15.46 5.70 -2.52
C ASP A 171 -15.06 5.83 -4.01
N SER A 172 -13.76 5.85 -4.32
CA SER A 172 -13.23 5.98 -5.68
C SER A 172 -13.54 4.79 -6.62
N ASP A 173 -14.19 3.74 -6.12
CA ASP A 173 -14.62 2.54 -6.85
C ASP A 173 -15.82 2.77 -7.80
N SER A 174 -16.10 4.02 -8.19
CA SER A 174 -17.28 4.38 -9.00
C SER A 174 -17.15 4.09 -10.50
N LEU A 175 -16.03 3.52 -10.97
CA LEU A 175 -15.85 3.13 -12.37
C LEU A 175 -16.07 1.62 -12.56
N PRO A 176 -17.00 1.19 -13.45
CA PRO A 176 -17.34 -0.23 -13.66
C PRO A 176 -16.17 -1.15 -14.03
N ASP A 177 -15.10 -0.58 -14.59
CA ASP A 177 -13.97 -1.32 -15.19
C ASP A 177 -12.71 -1.32 -14.30
N CYS A 178 -12.84 -0.99 -13.01
CA CYS A 178 -11.72 -0.98 -12.07
C CYS A 178 -11.17 -2.41 -11.86
N PRO A 179 -9.86 -2.67 -12.05
CA PRO A 179 -9.28 -3.98 -11.79
C PRO A 179 -9.45 -4.40 -10.33
N ALA A 180 -9.83 -5.66 -10.09
CA ALA A 180 -10.10 -6.16 -8.73
C ALA A 180 -8.94 -5.96 -7.73
N VAL A 181 -7.68 -5.90 -8.22
CA VAL A 181 -6.50 -5.59 -7.41
C VAL A 181 -6.53 -4.17 -6.83
N VAL A 182 -7.07 -3.20 -7.57
CA VAL A 182 -7.22 -1.80 -7.13
C VAL A 182 -8.33 -1.70 -6.07
N SER A 183 -9.51 -2.27 -6.33
CA SER A 183 -10.61 -2.31 -5.36
C SER A 183 -10.21 -3.05 -4.07
N SER A 184 -9.39 -4.10 -4.18
CA SER A 184 -8.85 -4.82 -3.01
C SER A 184 -7.85 -4.00 -2.19
N LEU A 185 -7.04 -3.15 -2.84
CA LEU A 185 -6.15 -2.21 -2.15
C LEU A 185 -6.95 -1.17 -1.35
N LEU A 186 -8.01 -0.64 -1.96
CA LEU A 186 -8.94 0.29 -1.31
C LEU A 186 -9.71 -0.34 -0.15
N GLY A 187 -9.81 -1.67 -0.12
CA GLY A 187 -10.46 -2.43 0.95
C GLY A 187 -11.94 -2.71 0.69
N PHE A 188 -12.40 -2.60 -0.55
CA PHE A 188 -13.82 -2.60 -0.94
C PHE A 188 -14.48 -3.95 -1.12
N THR A 189 -13.91 -5.05 -0.61
CA THR A 189 -14.57 -6.36 -0.73
C THR A 189 -14.98 -6.93 0.61
N ALA A 190 -16.29 -7.09 0.76
CA ALA A 190 -16.96 -7.81 1.83
C ALA A 190 -16.33 -9.21 2.08
N PRO A 191 -16.48 -9.78 3.30
CA PRO A 191 -15.87 -11.06 3.70
C PRO A 191 -16.25 -12.29 2.86
N ALA A 192 -17.25 -12.21 1.97
CA ALA A 192 -17.94 -13.39 1.44
C ALA A 192 -17.38 -13.99 0.13
N SER A 193 -16.51 -13.31 -0.63
CA SER A 193 -16.03 -13.83 -1.92
C SER A 193 -14.59 -13.43 -2.25
N TRP A 194 -13.66 -13.70 -1.34
CA TRP A 194 -12.25 -13.47 -1.59
C TRP A 194 -11.77 -14.41 -2.69
N ASN A 195 -11.62 -13.88 -3.91
CA ASN A 195 -10.94 -14.55 -4.99
C ASN A 195 -9.44 -14.56 -4.66
N ASN A 196 -8.88 -15.74 -4.35
CA ASN A 196 -7.50 -15.91 -3.86
C ASN A 196 -6.46 -15.25 -4.77
N SER A 197 -6.75 -15.17 -6.08
CA SER A 197 -5.86 -14.57 -7.06
C SER A 197 -5.63 -13.07 -6.89
N VAL A 198 -6.64 -12.35 -6.39
CA VAL A 198 -6.54 -10.90 -6.19
C VAL A 198 -5.65 -10.59 -4.98
N ASN A 199 -5.71 -11.44 -3.94
CA ASN A 199 -4.85 -11.34 -2.76
C ASN A 199 -3.36 -11.49 -3.11
N VAL A 200 -3.04 -12.38 -4.05
CA VAL A 200 -1.65 -12.60 -4.52
C VAL A 200 -1.08 -11.36 -5.21
N LEU A 201 -1.84 -10.71 -6.11
CA LEU A 201 -1.34 -9.54 -6.83
C LEU A 201 -1.06 -8.35 -5.90
N VAL A 202 -1.87 -8.17 -4.85
CA VAL A 202 -1.61 -7.15 -3.84
C VAL A 202 -0.33 -7.47 -3.05
N GLN A 203 -0.12 -8.73 -2.66
CA GLN A 203 1.11 -9.14 -1.96
C GLN A 203 2.36 -8.97 -2.83
N LEU A 204 2.25 -9.29 -4.12
CA LEU A 204 3.30 -9.03 -5.10
C LEU A 204 3.58 -7.54 -5.21
N ALA A 205 2.55 -6.68 -5.32
CA ALA A 205 2.72 -5.23 -5.38
C ALA A 205 3.47 -4.67 -4.15
N VAL A 206 3.10 -5.11 -2.95
CA VAL A 206 3.77 -4.72 -1.70
C VAL A 206 5.23 -5.20 -1.69
N SER A 207 5.50 -6.46 -2.08
CA SER A 207 6.85 -7.02 -2.08
C SER A 207 7.74 -6.40 -3.16
N MET A 208 7.20 -6.12 -4.35
CA MET A 208 7.86 -5.37 -5.43
C MET A 208 8.30 -3.99 -4.93
N ARG A 209 7.43 -3.28 -4.22
CA ARG A 209 7.78 -1.97 -3.65
C ARG A 209 8.85 -2.09 -2.55
N ALA A 210 8.74 -3.11 -1.70
CA ALA A 210 9.63 -3.31 -0.55
C ALA A 210 11.10 -3.53 -0.94
N HIS A 211 11.40 -4.10 -2.10
CA HIS A 211 12.78 -4.29 -2.54
C HIS A 211 13.46 -3.01 -3.06
N GLY A 212 12.73 -1.87 -3.18
CA GLY A 212 13.30 -0.55 -3.47
C GLY A 212 13.98 -0.41 -4.84
N ARG A 213 13.57 -1.23 -5.81
CA ARG A 213 14.08 -1.20 -7.19
C ARG A 213 12.89 -1.02 -8.13
N GLY A 214 13.13 -0.47 -9.32
CA GLY A 214 12.10 -0.48 -10.36
C GLY A 214 11.83 -1.91 -10.82
N GLY A 215 10.57 -2.24 -11.12
CA GLY A 215 10.18 -3.56 -11.57
C GLY A 215 8.89 -3.56 -12.37
N THR A 216 8.76 -4.54 -13.26
CA THR A 216 7.57 -4.74 -14.12
C THR A 216 7.11 -6.18 -14.00
N LEU A 217 5.84 -6.37 -13.66
CA LEU A 217 5.16 -7.65 -13.65
C LEU A 217 3.98 -7.59 -14.63
N LEU A 218 3.92 -8.54 -15.56
CA LEU A 218 2.82 -8.72 -16.51
C LEU A 218 2.02 -9.95 -16.10
N VAL A 219 0.71 -9.81 -16.04
CA VAL A 219 -0.25 -10.89 -15.79
C VAL A 219 -1.00 -11.13 -17.09
N VAL A 220 -0.82 -12.32 -17.68
CA VAL A 220 -1.44 -12.71 -18.96
C VAL A 220 -2.46 -13.83 -18.76
N PRO A 221 -3.47 -14.01 -19.63
CA PRO A 221 -4.42 -15.10 -19.49
C PRO A 221 -3.76 -16.47 -19.66
N THR A 222 -4.10 -17.45 -18.80
CA THR A 222 -3.65 -18.83 -18.99
C THR A 222 -4.10 -19.39 -20.34
N GLY A 223 -3.18 -20.04 -21.06
CA GLY A 223 -3.45 -20.68 -22.34
C GLY A 223 -3.46 -19.73 -23.55
N SER A 224 -3.24 -18.43 -23.35
CA SER A 224 -3.02 -17.47 -24.43
C SER A 224 -1.53 -17.36 -24.74
N GLU A 225 -1.16 -17.45 -26.02
CA GLU A 225 0.19 -17.19 -26.51
C GLU A 225 0.30 -15.81 -27.19
N LYS A 226 -0.81 -15.06 -27.30
CA LYS A 226 -0.86 -13.77 -28.02
C LYS A 226 0.14 -12.74 -27.49
N TRP A 227 0.40 -12.78 -26.19
CA TRP A 227 1.36 -11.89 -25.54
C TRP A 227 2.79 -12.07 -26.06
N HIS A 228 3.12 -13.19 -26.72
CA HIS A 228 4.41 -13.39 -27.38
C HIS A 228 4.66 -12.36 -28.49
N GLU A 229 3.61 -11.84 -29.13
CA GLU A 229 3.71 -10.83 -30.19
C GLU A 229 4.17 -9.46 -29.67
N SER A 230 4.02 -9.22 -28.36
CA SER A 230 4.44 -7.98 -27.68
C SER A 230 5.75 -8.13 -26.90
N ILE A 231 6.53 -9.19 -27.17
CA ILE A 231 7.80 -9.46 -26.49
C ILE A 231 8.91 -9.80 -27.51
N ILE A 232 10.14 -9.34 -27.26
CA ILE A 232 11.31 -9.69 -28.08
C ILE A 232 11.68 -11.16 -27.87
N HIS A 233 11.88 -11.87 -28.98
CA HIS A 233 12.40 -13.24 -29.00
C HIS A 233 13.87 -13.27 -29.48
N PRO A 234 14.68 -14.25 -29.00
CA PRO A 234 14.33 -15.28 -28.02
C PRO A 234 14.21 -14.73 -26.59
N LEU A 235 13.32 -15.31 -25.79
CA LEU A 235 13.16 -15.02 -24.36
C LEU A 235 14.35 -15.61 -23.57
N PRO A 236 15.27 -14.79 -23.05
CA PRO A 236 16.52 -15.30 -22.45
C PRO A 236 16.29 -16.06 -21.15
N TYR A 237 15.25 -15.72 -20.38
CA TYR A 237 14.89 -16.38 -19.13
C TYR A 237 13.45 -16.92 -19.17
N ALA A 238 13.13 -17.65 -20.24
CA ALA A 238 11.91 -18.46 -20.29
C ALA A 238 11.96 -19.58 -19.24
N VAL A 239 10.82 -19.87 -18.60
CA VAL A 239 10.69 -20.90 -17.56
C VAL A 239 9.87 -22.06 -18.14
N ALA A 240 10.50 -23.22 -18.30
CA ALA A 240 9.89 -24.41 -18.89
C ALA A 240 10.26 -25.67 -18.07
N PRO A 241 9.28 -26.41 -17.50
CA PRO A 241 7.85 -26.06 -17.45
C PRO A 241 7.61 -24.78 -16.63
N ALA A 242 6.46 -24.14 -16.80
CA ALA A 242 6.07 -22.98 -16.00
C ALA A 242 6.15 -23.32 -14.51
N PHE A 243 6.67 -22.39 -13.70
CA PHE A 243 6.87 -22.64 -12.28
C PHE A 243 5.59 -22.36 -11.49
N SER A 244 5.04 -23.38 -10.82
CA SER A 244 3.68 -23.43 -10.26
C SER A 244 3.57 -23.34 -8.74
N ALA A 245 4.66 -23.07 -8.01
CA ALA A 245 4.63 -23.13 -6.53
C ALA A 245 3.56 -22.22 -5.91
N LEU A 246 3.38 -21.00 -6.43
CA LEU A 246 2.36 -20.06 -5.95
C LEU A 246 0.94 -20.53 -6.28
N LYS A 247 0.74 -21.12 -7.47
CA LYS A 247 -0.52 -21.76 -7.88
C LYS A 247 -0.89 -22.92 -6.95
N GLU A 248 0.07 -23.79 -6.66
CA GLU A 248 -0.12 -24.96 -5.79
C GLU A 248 -0.51 -24.53 -4.36
N LEU A 249 0.19 -23.55 -3.79
CA LEU A 249 -0.17 -22.96 -2.49
C LEU A 249 -1.57 -22.37 -2.48
N MET A 250 -1.99 -21.75 -3.60
CA MET A 250 -3.34 -21.21 -3.77
C MET A 250 -4.42 -22.27 -4.03
N GLN A 251 -4.06 -23.54 -4.21
CA GLN A 251 -4.99 -24.66 -4.37
C GLN A 251 -5.17 -25.49 -3.09
N GLU A 252 -4.28 -25.36 -2.09
CA GLU A 252 -4.39 -26.07 -0.81
C GLU A 252 -5.72 -25.78 -0.09
N GLU A 253 -6.25 -26.75 0.68
CA GLU A 253 -7.52 -26.59 1.39
C GLU A 253 -7.49 -25.43 2.40
N LYS A 254 -8.64 -24.75 2.57
CA LYS A 254 -8.76 -23.56 3.43
C LYS A 254 -8.29 -23.80 4.87
N GLU A 255 -8.51 -24.99 5.43
CA GLU A 255 -8.10 -25.36 6.79
C GLU A 255 -6.57 -25.38 6.97
N ASN A 256 -5.80 -25.61 5.91
CA ASN A 256 -4.33 -25.56 5.94
C ASN A 256 -3.77 -24.14 5.75
N ARG A 257 -4.54 -23.22 5.17
CA ARG A 257 -4.09 -21.83 4.88
C ARG A 257 -4.01 -20.93 6.11
N ASP A 258 -4.78 -21.26 7.14
CA ASP A 258 -4.74 -20.53 8.41
C ASP A 258 -3.55 -20.96 9.30
N GLN A 259 -2.76 -21.95 8.86
CA GLN A 259 -1.55 -22.35 9.56
C GLN A 259 -0.39 -21.38 9.31
N SER A 260 0.35 -21.05 10.37
CA SER A 260 1.55 -20.19 10.30
C SER A 260 2.60 -20.70 9.28
N LEU A 261 2.62 -22.00 9.00
CA LEU A 261 3.52 -22.61 8.04
C LEU A 261 3.17 -22.21 6.59
N TRP A 262 1.88 -22.29 6.23
CA TRP A 262 1.40 -21.88 4.90
C TRP A 262 1.63 -20.40 4.66
N GLN A 263 1.31 -19.54 5.64
CA GLN A 263 1.57 -18.10 5.53
C GLN A 263 3.05 -17.80 5.33
N GLY A 264 3.93 -18.55 6.01
CA GLY A 264 5.37 -18.46 5.82
C GLY A 264 5.83 -18.93 4.43
N ALA A 265 5.24 -19.99 3.89
CA ALA A 265 5.52 -20.49 2.54
C ALA A 265 5.06 -19.50 1.47
N LEU A 266 3.81 -19.04 1.54
CA LEU A 266 3.26 -18.02 0.66
C LEU A 266 4.13 -16.78 0.63
N ARG A 267 4.53 -16.25 1.79
CA ARG A 267 5.39 -15.08 1.86
C ARG A 267 6.74 -15.30 1.15
N ARG A 268 7.36 -16.47 1.30
CA ARG A 268 8.61 -16.79 0.62
C ARG A 268 8.44 -16.85 -0.90
N GLU A 269 7.36 -17.46 -1.39
CA GLU A 269 7.09 -17.53 -2.84
C GLU A 269 6.78 -16.16 -3.43
N ILE A 270 6.00 -15.33 -2.72
CA ILE A 270 5.75 -13.93 -3.09
C ILE A 270 7.05 -13.14 -3.15
N ASP A 271 7.89 -13.22 -2.12
CA ASP A 271 9.16 -12.48 -2.06
C ASP A 271 10.14 -12.95 -3.15
N GLY A 272 10.15 -14.25 -3.46
CA GLY A 272 10.92 -14.83 -4.55
C GLY A 272 10.48 -14.30 -5.93
N LEU A 273 9.18 -14.36 -6.22
CA LEU A 273 8.62 -13.90 -7.49
C LEU A 273 8.75 -12.39 -7.66
N ALA A 274 8.40 -11.60 -6.65
CA ALA A 274 8.56 -10.15 -6.66
C ALA A 274 10.04 -9.76 -6.86
N GLY A 275 10.97 -10.50 -6.28
CA GLY A 275 12.41 -10.30 -6.49
C GLY A 275 12.85 -10.42 -7.95
N LEU A 276 12.20 -11.27 -8.76
CA LEU A 276 12.49 -11.40 -10.19
C LEU A 276 12.10 -10.14 -10.99
N THR A 277 11.13 -9.38 -10.51
CA THR A 277 10.69 -8.14 -11.17
C THR A 277 11.78 -7.07 -11.18
N ALA A 278 12.78 -7.18 -10.31
CA ALA A 278 13.93 -6.26 -10.26
C ALA A 278 14.97 -6.52 -11.35
N VAL A 279 14.86 -7.63 -12.10
CA VAL A 279 15.70 -7.90 -13.28
C VAL A 279 15.32 -6.94 -14.42
N ASP A 280 16.28 -6.57 -15.26
CA ASP A 280 15.98 -5.71 -16.43
C ASP A 280 15.03 -6.40 -17.41
N GLY A 281 13.90 -5.75 -17.71
CA GLY A 281 12.77 -6.32 -18.42
C GLY A 281 11.57 -6.61 -17.52
N ALA A 282 10.62 -7.37 -18.03
CA ALA A 282 9.39 -7.74 -17.35
C ALA A 282 9.42 -9.18 -16.85
N THR A 283 8.84 -9.40 -15.67
CA THR A 283 8.43 -10.73 -15.21
C THR A 283 7.04 -11.02 -15.73
N ILE A 284 6.80 -12.23 -16.21
CA ILE A 284 5.52 -12.64 -16.80
C ILE A 284 4.98 -13.81 -16.00
N ILE A 285 3.78 -13.63 -15.47
CA ILE A 285 2.99 -14.68 -14.84
C ILE A 285 1.66 -14.83 -15.58
N ASN A 286 1.01 -15.99 -15.48
CA ASN A 286 -0.37 -16.10 -15.89
C ASN A 286 -1.37 -15.74 -14.76
N ASP A 287 -2.65 -15.67 -15.09
CA ASP A 287 -3.75 -15.41 -14.13
C ASP A 287 -3.97 -16.54 -13.10
N GLN A 288 -3.28 -17.67 -13.25
CA GLN A 288 -3.15 -18.75 -12.27
C GLN A 288 -1.86 -18.66 -11.41
N HIS A 289 -1.10 -17.57 -11.53
CA HIS A 289 0.16 -17.30 -10.81
C HIS A 289 1.34 -18.22 -11.15
N GLU A 290 1.33 -18.86 -12.31
CA GLU A 290 2.49 -19.60 -12.79
C GLU A 290 3.49 -18.65 -13.44
N LEU A 291 4.77 -18.77 -13.07
CA LEU A 291 5.84 -17.98 -13.65
C LEU A 291 6.22 -18.55 -15.03
N LEU A 292 6.09 -17.72 -16.06
CA LEU A 292 6.34 -18.08 -17.46
C LEU A 292 7.74 -17.62 -17.93
N ALA A 293 8.14 -16.41 -17.54
CA ALA A 293 9.43 -15.84 -17.90
C ALA A 293 9.79 -14.65 -17.00
N PHE A 294 11.06 -14.26 -17.02
CA PHE A 294 11.50 -12.96 -16.48
C PHE A 294 12.54 -12.29 -17.37
N GLY A 295 12.81 -11.01 -17.13
CA GLY A 295 13.69 -10.20 -17.97
C GLY A 295 13.21 -10.05 -19.43
N ALA A 296 11.90 -10.18 -19.67
CA ALA A 296 11.32 -10.09 -21.00
C ALA A 296 11.29 -8.63 -21.48
N LYS A 297 11.77 -8.38 -22.71
CA LYS A 297 11.73 -7.03 -23.30
C LYS A 297 10.42 -6.83 -24.03
N ILE A 298 9.64 -5.86 -23.58
CA ILE A 298 8.37 -5.49 -24.20
C ILE A 298 8.64 -4.72 -25.50
N ILE A 299 7.94 -5.12 -26.55
CA ILE A 299 7.84 -4.40 -27.82
C ILE A 299 6.38 -4.15 -28.17
N ARG A 300 6.17 -3.22 -29.08
CA ARG A 300 4.89 -3.06 -29.76
C ARG A 300 4.66 -4.27 -30.66
N SER A 301 3.46 -4.82 -30.62
CA SER A 301 2.98 -5.78 -31.61
C SER A 301 2.88 -5.11 -33.00
N ASP A 302 3.17 -5.85 -34.07
CA ASP A 302 3.09 -5.31 -35.43
C ASP A 302 1.63 -5.02 -35.86
N SER A 303 0.67 -5.60 -35.15
CA SER A 303 -0.77 -5.53 -35.42
C SER A 303 -1.47 -4.32 -34.79
N ASN A 304 -0.83 -3.62 -33.84
CA ASN A 304 -1.44 -2.50 -33.12
C ASN A 304 -0.68 -1.19 -33.29
N GLU A 305 -1.43 -0.10 -33.18
CA GLU A 305 -0.89 1.27 -33.17
C GLU A 305 -0.20 1.59 -31.84
N LEU A 306 0.54 2.70 -31.80
CA LEU A 306 1.12 3.18 -30.55
C LEU A 306 0.00 3.66 -29.62
N ALA A 307 0.16 3.38 -28.32
CA ALA A 307 -0.70 3.96 -27.32
C ALA A 307 -0.43 5.48 -27.25
N GLU A 308 -1.29 6.29 -27.88
CA GLU A 308 -1.13 7.75 -27.89
C GLU A 308 -1.73 8.40 -26.64
N GLN A 309 -2.72 7.76 -26.02
CA GLN A 309 -3.45 8.29 -24.86
C GLN A 309 -3.69 7.18 -23.83
N ILE A 310 -3.56 7.58 -22.57
CA ILE A 310 -3.96 6.79 -21.41
C ILE A 310 -4.77 7.67 -20.47
N VAL A 311 -5.67 7.07 -19.71
CA VAL A 311 -6.33 7.73 -18.57
C VAL A 311 -5.57 7.38 -17.29
N LEU A 312 -5.20 8.40 -16.53
CA LEU A 312 -4.53 8.26 -15.23
C LEU A 312 -5.50 8.66 -14.12
N THR A 313 -5.65 7.79 -13.13
CA THR A 313 -6.39 8.08 -11.90
C THR A 313 -5.55 7.78 -10.67
N GLU A 314 -5.82 8.49 -9.59
CA GLU A 314 -5.26 8.21 -8.27
C GLU A 314 -6.40 8.20 -7.24
N PRO A 315 -6.48 7.23 -6.31
CA PRO A 315 -7.59 7.11 -5.37
C PRO A 315 -7.42 8.08 -4.19
N VAL A 316 -7.50 9.37 -4.50
CA VAL A 316 -7.29 10.47 -3.57
C VAL A 316 -8.44 11.46 -3.75
N VAL A 317 -8.97 11.97 -2.64
CA VAL A 317 -10.14 12.86 -2.64
C VAL A 317 -9.87 14.08 -3.52
N GLY A 318 -10.80 14.37 -4.43
CA GLY A 318 -10.71 15.50 -5.37
C GLY A 318 -9.77 15.26 -6.55
N ASN A 319 -9.26 14.04 -6.74
CA ASN A 319 -8.54 13.67 -7.95
C ASN A 319 -9.53 13.46 -9.10
N GLU A 320 -9.30 14.14 -10.22
CA GLU A 320 -10.06 13.93 -11.46
C GLU A 320 -9.23 13.09 -12.44
N PRO A 321 -9.84 12.19 -13.22
CA PRO A 321 -9.14 11.46 -14.26
C PRO A 321 -8.45 12.39 -15.26
N ILE A 322 -7.18 12.12 -15.56
CA ILE A 322 -6.39 12.91 -16.50
C ILE A 322 -6.04 12.07 -17.72
N ILE A 323 -6.42 12.53 -18.90
CA ILE A 323 -5.96 11.94 -20.17
C ILE A 323 -4.60 12.55 -20.51
N LEU A 324 -3.61 11.69 -20.75
CA LEU A 324 -2.24 12.11 -21.04
C LEU A 324 -1.55 11.14 -21.99
N HIS A 325 -0.50 11.61 -22.65
CA HIS A 325 0.35 10.75 -23.47
C HIS A 325 1.21 9.87 -22.56
N PRO A 326 1.37 8.54 -22.79
CA PRO A 326 2.02 7.65 -21.84
C PRO A 326 3.47 8.00 -21.48
N THR A 327 4.19 8.76 -22.33
CA THR A 327 5.53 9.31 -22.00
C THR A 327 5.52 10.31 -20.84
N GLN A 328 4.37 10.86 -20.48
CA GLN A 328 4.19 11.79 -19.37
C GLN A 328 3.89 11.07 -18.04
N ASN A 329 3.55 9.77 -18.06
CA ASN A 329 3.16 9.03 -16.86
C ASN A 329 4.36 8.61 -15.99
N GLY A 330 5.50 8.30 -16.61
CA GLY A 330 6.68 7.81 -15.92
C GLY A 330 7.84 7.44 -16.85
N GLY A 331 8.76 6.62 -16.35
CA GLY A 331 9.93 6.17 -17.12
C GLY A 331 9.61 5.10 -18.17
N THR A 332 10.66 4.56 -18.81
CA THR A 332 10.57 3.56 -19.88
C THR A 332 9.71 2.35 -19.52
N ARG A 333 9.77 1.86 -18.28
CA ARG A 333 8.93 0.76 -17.78
C ARG A 333 7.43 1.07 -17.85
N HIS A 334 7.02 2.32 -17.54
CA HIS A 334 5.62 2.73 -17.59
C HIS A 334 5.14 2.82 -19.03
N LEU A 335 5.96 3.40 -19.92
CA LEU A 335 5.66 3.48 -21.35
C LEU A 335 5.49 2.09 -21.96
N SER A 336 6.43 1.18 -21.69
CA SER A 336 6.37 -0.19 -22.18
C SER A 336 5.16 -0.95 -21.62
N ALA A 337 4.85 -0.81 -20.34
CA ALA A 337 3.67 -1.45 -19.74
C ALA A 337 2.37 -0.93 -20.33
N ALA A 338 2.24 0.38 -20.54
CA ALA A 338 1.08 0.97 -21.21
C ALA A 338 0.92 0.42 -22.64
N GLN A 339 2.00 0.34 -23.41
CA GLN A 339 1.95 -0.25 -24.75
C GLN A 339 1.58 -1.74 -24.71
N PHE A 340 2.13 -2.50 -23.77
CA PHE A 340 1.82 -3.92 -23.64
C PHE A 340 0.32 -4.15 -23.38
N VAL A 341 -0.27 -3.40 -22.46
CA VAL A 341 -1.70 -3.50 -22.12
C VAL A 341 -2.59 -2.98 -23.26
N HIS A 342 -2.14 -1.98 -24.01
CA HIS A 342 -2.83 -1.53 -25.22
C HIS A 342 -2.93 -2.66 -26.26
N ASP A 343 -1.83 -3.40 -26.45
CA ASP A 343 -1.74 -4.49 -27.42
C ASP A 343 -2.44 -5.77 -26.92
N GLN A 344 -2.30 -6.07 -25.63
CA GLN A 344 -2.82 -7.24 -24.93
C GLN A 344 -3.89 -6.78 -23.94
N ARG A 345 -5.09 -6.49 -24.46
CA ARG A 345 -6.19 -5.86 -23.72
C ARG A 345 -6.78 -6.72 -22.59
N ASP A 346 -6.45 -8.00 -22.55
CA ASP A 346 -6.81 -8.96 -21.51
C ASP A 346 -5.71 -9.16 -20.46
N ALA A 347 -4.61 -8.41 -20.55
CA ALA A 347 -3.51 -8.44 -19.61
C ALA A 347 -3.54 -7.27 -18.61
N ILE A 348 -2.85 -7.46 -17.47
CA ILE A 348 -2.63 -6.44 -16.45
C ILE A 348 -1.13 -6.24 -16.28
N ALA A 349 -0.66 -5.01 -16.13
CA ALA A 349 0.73 -4.72 -15.81
C ALA A 349 0.86 -3.98 -14.47
N LEU A 350 1.68 -4.49 -13.56
CA LEU A 350 2.07 -3.84 -12.32
C LEU A 350 3.48 -3.27 -12.50
N VAL A 351 3.63 -1.97 -12.24
CA VAL A 351 4.91 -1.28 -12.43
C VAL A 351 5.30 -0.56 -11.14
N ALA A 352 6.39 -1.03 -10.53
CA ALA A 352 7.09 -0.32 -9.48
C ALA A 352 8.14 0.60 -10.10
N SER A 353 8.09 1.89 -9.77
CA SER A 353 9.09 2.86 -10.17
C SER A 353 10.22 2.93 -9.14
N GLN A 354 11.42 3.30 -9.58
CA GLN A 354 12.55 3.56 -8.68
C GLN A 354 12.29 4.79 -7.78
N ASP A 355 11.45 5.74 -8.21
CA ASP A 355 11.07 6.92 -7.44
C ASP A 355 9.91 6.67 -6.44
N GLY A 356 9.51 5.40 -6.26
CA GLY A 356 8.53 4.99 -5.27
C GLY A 356 7.08 5.01 -5.74
N ARG A 357 6.81 5.45 -6.98
CA ARG A 357 5.48 5.33 -7.61
C ARG A 357 5.16 3.88 -7.91
N PHE A 358 3.89 3.53 -7.83
CA PHE A 358 3.38 2.23 -8.22
C PHE A 358 2.13 2.42 -9.07
N THR A 359 2.14 1.85 -10.28
CA THR A 359 1.04 2.02 -11.24
C THR A 359 0.58 0.66 -11.71
N ILE A 360 -0.73 0.45 -11.69
CA ILE A 360 -1.39 -0.73 -12.28
C ILE A 360 -2.01 -0.29 -13.60
N PHE A 361 -1.66 -0.95 -14.70
CA PHE A 361 -2.21 -0.70 -16.01
C PHE A 361 -3.18 -1.81 -16.39
N SER A 362 -4.34 -1.43 -16.91
CA SER A 362 -5.34 -2.33 -17.46
C SER A 362 -6.05 -1.67 -18.65
N TRP A 363 -6.70 -2.46 -19.50
CA TRP A 363 -7.55 -1.91 -20.53
C TRP A 363 -8.91 -1.52 -19.93
N SER A 364 -9.40 -0.31 -20.22
CA SER A 364 -10.74 0.14 -19.85
C SER A 364 -11.67 0.06 -21.06
N PRO A 365 -12.66 -0.86 -21.08
CA PRO A 365 -13.72 -0.87 -22.08
C PRO A 365 -14.57 0.41 -22.14
N CYS A 366 -14.83 1.05 -21.00
CA CYS A 366 -15.62 2.28 -20.88
C CYS A 366 -14.93 3.47 -21.57
N GLU A 367 -13.62 3.62 -21.32
CA GLU A 367 -12.83 4.71 -21.89
C GLU A 367 -12.19 4.33 -23.24
N ASN A 368 -12.27 3.04 -23.63
CA ASN A 368 -11.63 2.45 -24.80
C ASN A 368 -10.14 2.82 -24.94
N MET A 369 -9.43 2.83 -23.81
CA MET A 369 -8.00 3.15 -23.71
C MET A 369 -7.37 2.46 -22.50
N VAL A 370 -6.05 2.55 -22.39
CA VAL A 370 -5.33 2.04 -21.22
C VAL A 370 -5.62 2.93 -20.01
N HIS A 371 -6.03 2.31 -18.91
CA HIS A 371 -6.22 2.93 -17.61
C HIS A 371 -5.01 2.65 -16.72
N ALA A 372 -4.29 3.72 -16.36
CA ALA A 372 -3.24 3.71 -15.37
C ALA A 372 -3.79 4.11 -14.00
N HIS A 373 -3.85 3.15 -13.07
CA HIS A 373 -4.22 3.38 -11.68
C HIS A 373 -2.96 3.60 -10.85
N ARG A 374 -2.70 4.84 -10.45
CA ARG A 374 -1.62 5.15 -9.52
C ARG A 374 -2.06 4.82 -8.10
N VAL A 375 -1.37 3.88 -7.46
CA VAL A 375 -1.77 3.30 -6.16
C VAL A 375 -0.65 3.34 -5.11
N ASP A 376 0.40 4.14 -5.32
CA ASP A 376 1.51 4.24 -4.36
C ASP A 376 1.07 4.64 -2.96
N THR A 377 0.05 5.50 -2.86
CA THR A 377 -0.54 5.95 -1.59
C THR A 377 -1.19 4.82 -0.79
N LEU A 378 -1.66 3.77 -1.45
CA LEU A 378 -2.27 2.59 -0.83
C LEU A 378 -1.24 1.55 -0.37
N LEU A 379 -0.01 1.62 -0.90
CA LEU A 379 1.08 0.66 -0.66
C LEU A 379 2.13 1.17 0.34
N LEU A 380 1.84 2.27 1.04
CA LEU A 380 2.71 2.96 1.99
C LEU A 380 2.57 2.46 3.44
#